data_AF-A0A522MWW5-F1
#
_entry.id   AF-A0A522MWW5-F1
#
_cell.length_a   1.000
_cell.length_b   1.000
_cell.length_c   1.000
_cell.angle_alpha   90.00
_cell.angle_beta   90.00
_cell.angle_gamma   90.00
#
_symmetry.space_group_name_H-M   'P 1'
#
loop_
_entity.id
_entity.type
_entity.pdbx_description
1 polymer ?
#
loop_
_entity_poly.entity_id
_entity_poly.type
_entity_poly.pdbx_seq_one_letter_code
_entity_poly.pdbx_strand_id
1 'polypeptide(L)'
;MRRRFASVAIAGALAVAVLAASGGCGRKVPVSVADVYTVRGVVEKLPQAEGPDRDLYIRHAPIPGFRDEHGKVVGMRSMTMPFPVADGVSLAGIAPGDPVEFTFAITWKAPAGYQVMRIHKLPAGTTVDFASH
;
A
#
# COMPACT_ATOMS: atom_id res chain seq x y z
N MET A 1 38.21 64.56 -41.40
CA MET A 1 38.98 63.30 -41.18
C MET A 1 39.52 63.30 -39.76
N ARG A 2 39.49 62.15 -39.09
CA ARG A 2 40.00 61.84 -37.72
C ARG A 2 38.97 61.86 -36.58
N ARG A 3 38.33 60.70 -36.43
CA ARG A 3 37.78 60.14 -35.19
C ARG A 3 38.85 60.10 -34.09
N ARG A 4 38.47 60.27 -32.82
CA ARG A 4 39.12 59.65 -31.66
C ARG A 4 38.09 59.43 -30.55
N PHE A 5 37.91 58.16 -30.21
CA PHE A 5 37.22 57.65 -29.02
C PHE A 5 38.20 57.64 -27.84
N ALA A 6 37.73 58.00 -26.65
CA ALA A 6 38.29 57.70 -25.32
C ALA A 6 37.35 58.34 -24.28
N SER A 7 37.05 57.87 -23.07
CA SER A 7 37.17 56.60 -22.34
C SER A 7 36.42 56.82 -21.02
N VAL A 8 35.68 55.81 -20.54
CA VAL A 8 35.54 55.33 -19.13
C VAL A 8 35.17 56.30 -17.98
N ALA A 9 34.10 55.94 -17.23
CA ALA A 9 34.01 55.75 -15.75
C ALA A 9 32.57 56.04 -15.25
N ILE A 10 31.76 55.03 -14.84
CA ILE A 10 31.56 54.43 -13.49
C ILE A 10 30.76 55.29 -12.50
N ALA A 11 29.81 54.61 -11.82
CA ALA A 11 28.99 54.97 -10.63
C ALA A 11 27.72 55.79 -10.93
N GLY A 12 26.52 55.47 -10.44
CA GLY A 12 26.04 54.47 -9.48
C GLY A 12 24.64 54.91 -9.01
N ALA A 13 23.68 53.99 -8.84
CA ALA A 13 22.45 54.10 -8.04
C ALA A 13 21.56 52.88 -8.37
N LEU A 14 21.59 51.79 -7.60
CA LEU A 14 20.74 51.53 -6.43
C LEU A 14 19.22 51.62 -6.73
N ALA A 15 18.59 50.48 -7.06
CA ALA A 15 17.15 50.30 -6.96
C ALA A 15 16.79 48.81 -6.78
N VAL A 16 16.66 48.43 -5.51
CA VAL A 16 15.66 47.53 -4.88
C VAL A 16 15.04 46.44 -5.78
N ALA A 17 15.38 45.18 -5.50
CA ALA A 17 14.51 44.03 -5.76
C ALA A 17 14.51 43.11 -4.54
N VAL A 18 13.66 43.45 -3.58
CA VAL A 18 13.47 42.74 -2.31
C VAL A 18 12.56 41.53 -2.51
N LEU A 19 13.12 40.37 -2.13
CA LEU A 19 12.52 39.13 -1.67
C LEU A 19 11.37 38.50 -2.48
N ALA A 20 11.76 37.49 -3.25
CA ALA A 20 10.94 36.33 -3.57
C ALA A 20 10.57 35.58 -2.27
N ALA A 21 9.31 35.70 -1.84
CA ALA A 21 8.68 34.79 -0.87
C ALA A 21 7.51 34.10 -1.56
N SER A 22 7.83 33.22 -2.50
CA SER A 22 6.87 32.29 -3.10
C SER A 22 6.35 31.39 -1.98
N GLY A 23 5.05 31.50 -1.72
CA GLY A 23 4.35 30.83 -0.64
C GLY A 23 4.73 29.37 -0.48
N GLY A 24 5.14 29.01 0.74
CA GLY A 24 5.15 27.64 1.20
C GLY A 24 3.73 27.09 1.14
N CYS A 25 3.35 26.53 -0.01
CA CYS A 25 2.32 25.51 -0.05
C CYS A 25 2.79 24.40 0.88
N GLY A 26 2.28 24.41 2.10
CA GLY A 26 2.34 23.25 2.98
C GLY A 26 1.77 22.08 2.20
N ARG A 27 2.67 21.26 1.64
CA ARG A 27 2.33 19.97 1.07
C ARG A 27 1.69 19.19 2.22
N LYS A 28 0.37 19.20 2.30
CA LYS A 28 -0.38 18.19 3.05
C LYS A 28 0.10 16.87 2.47
N VAL A 29 0.98 16.20 3.20
CA VAL A 29 1.45 14.86 2.84
C VAL A 29 0.17 14.03 2.66
N PRO A 30 -0.09 13.48 1.47
CA PRO A 30 -1.24 12.61 1.30
C PRO A 30 -1.16 11.51 2.37
N VAL A 31 -2.23 11.37 3.14
CA VAL A 31 -2.44 10.18 3.98
C VAL A 31 -2.23 9.01 3.03
N SER A 32 -1.25 8.14 3.30
CA SER A 32 -1.02 7.00 2.41
C SER A 32 -2.28 6.16 2.46
N VAL A 33 -2.98 6.08 1.34
CA VAL A 33 -4.13 5.20 1.19
C VAL A 33 -3.58 3.80 1.38
N ALA A 34 -4.11 3.04 2.34
CA ALA A 34 -3.77 1.64 2.50
C ALA A 34 -4.04 0.92 1.17
N ASP A 35 -3.14 0.05 0.73
CA ASP A 35 -3.41 -0.79 -0.43
C ASP A 35 -4.40 -1.88 0.00
N VAL A 36 -5.49 -2.01 -0.75
CA VAL A 36 -6.58 -2.94 -0.44
C VAL A 36 -6.71 -3.96 -1.55
N TYR A 37 -6.69 -5.23 -1.17
CA TYR A 37 -6.75 -6.35 -2.11
C TYR A 37 -7.91 -7.27 -1.76
N THR A 38 -8.76 -7.56 -2.75
CA THR A 38 -9.75 -8.64 -2.66
C THR A 38 -9.19 -9.86 -3.37
N VAL A 39 -9.12 -10.98 -2.65
CA VAL A 39 -8.42 -12.18 -3.08
C VAL A 39 -9.24 -13.41 -2.68
N ARG A 40 -9.11 -14.47 -3.48
CA ARG A 40 -9.68 -15.78 -3.15
C ARG A 40 -8.61 -16.68 -2.57
N GLY A 41 -9.01 -17.59 -1.70
CA GLY A 41 -8.09 -18.53 -1.09
C GLY A 41 -8.81 -19.72 -0.48
N VAL A 42 -8.04 -20.61 0.12
CA VAL A 42 -8.54 -21.72 0.93
C VAL A 42 -7.99 -21.55 2.34
N VAL A 43 -8.87 -21.63 3.33
CA VAL A 43 -8.48 -21.56 4.73
C VAL A 43 -7.69 -22.82 5.09
N GLU A 44 -6.48 -22.66 5.61
CA GLU A 44 -5.66 -23.79 6.06
C GLU A 44 -5.73 -23.97 7.58
N LYS A 45 -5.86 -22.88 8.33
CA LYS A 45 -5.93 -22.91 9.80
C LYS A 45 -6.65 -21.67 10.32
N LEU A 46 -7.53 -21.85 11.31
CA LEU A 46 -8.19 -20.76 12.02
C LEU A 46 -7.31 -20.21 13.17
N PRO A 47 -7.50 -18.94 13.58
CA PRO A 47 -6.88 -18.41 14.80
C PRO A 47 -7.17 -19.29 16.02
N GLN A 48 -6.17 -19.51 16.86
CA GLN A 48 -6.39 -20.29 18.08
C GLN A 48 -7.04 -19.42 19.17
N ALA A 49 -8.04 -19.97 19.86
CA ALA A 49 -8.66 -19.33 21.02
C ALA A 49 -7.68 -19.20 22.19
N GLU A 50 -6.75 -20.15 22.31
CA GLU A 50 -5.70 -20.20 23.32
C GLU A 50 -4.33 -20.34 22.66
N GLY A 51 -3.29 -19.80 23.30
CA GLY A 51 -1.92 -19.84 22.78
C GLY A 51 -1.47 -18.55 22.09
N PRO A 52 -0.23 -18.54 21.57
CA PRO A 52 0.39 -17.35 20.97
C PRO A 52 -0.07 -17.07 19.54
N ASP A 53 -0.62 -18.07 18.84
CA ASP A 53 -0.98 -17.97 17.44
C ASP A 53 -2.41 -17.43 17.26
N ARG A 54 -2.51 -16.18 16.79
CA ARG A 54 -3.75 -15.43 16.65
C ARG A 54 -4.13 -15.16 15.20
N ASP A 55 -3.41 -15.75 14.25
CA ASP A 55 -3.56 -15.45 12.84
C ASP A 55 -4.43 -16.48 12.11
N LEU A 56 -5.12 -16.02 11.07
CA LEU A 56 -5.85 -16.85 10.12
C LEU A 56 -4.93 -17.23 8.97
N TYR A 57 -4.71 -18.52 8.75
CA TYR A 57 -3.83 -18.97 7.66
C TYR A 57 -4.67 -19.27 6.43
N ILE A 58 -4.36 -18.58 5.34
CA ILE A 58 -5.04 -18.75 4.06
C ILE A 58 -3.97 -19.03 3.00
N ARG A 59 -4.15 -20.10 2.23
CA ARG A 59 -3.48 -20.24 0.95
C ARG A 59 -4.22 -19.39 -0.07
N HIS A 60 -3.65 -18.25 -0.41
CA HIS A 60 -4.30 -17.31 -1.31
C HIS A 60 -3.93 -17.58 -2.78
N ALA A 61 -4.83 -17.21 -3.69
CA ALA A 61 -4.57 -17.17 -5.13
C ALA A 61 -3.52 -16.10 -5.45
N PRO A 62 -2.83 -16.16 -6.61
CA PRO A 62 -1.89 -15.13 -7.00
C PRO A 62 -2.54 -13.73 -7.00
N ILE A 63 -1.75 -12.72 -6.65
CA ILE A 63 -2.14 -11.31 -6.66
C ILE A 63 -1.22 -10.58 -7.64
N PRO A 64 -1.49 -10.58 -8.95
CA PRO A 64 -0.61 -9.94 -9.94
C PRO A 64 -0.43 -8.44 -9.70
N GLY A 65 -1.46 -7.78 -9.14
CA GLY A 65 -1.46 -6.36 -8.84
C GLY A 65 -0.84 -5.97 -7.49
N PHE A 66 -0.23 -6.90 -6.75
CA PHE A 66 0.40 -6.59 -5.47
C PHE A 66 1.54 -5.58 -5.66
N ARG A 67 1.56 -4.57 -4.79
CA ARG A 67 2.54 -3.47 -4.82
C ARG A 67 3.46 -3.57 -3.61
N ASP A 68 4.70 -3.14 -3.77
CA ASP A 68 5.61 -2.92 -2.65
C ASP A 68 5.35 -1.55 -1.97
N GLU A 69 6.11 -1.26 -0.91
CA GLU A 69 6.01 0.01 -0.17
C GLU A 69 6.31 1.26 -1.01
N HIS A 70 6.97 1.11 -2.16
CA HIS A 70 7.26 2.19 -3.11
C HIS A 70 6.14 2.33 -4.16
N GLY A 71 5.08 1.53 -4.06
CA GLY A 71 3.95 1.50 -4.98
C GLY A 71 4.26 0.78 -6.30
N LYS A 72 5.42 0.14 -6.44
CA LYS A 72 5.80 -0.62 -7.63
C LYS A 72 5.05 -1.95 -7.61
N VAL A 73 4.41 -2.31 -8.72
CA VAL A 73 3.78 -3.62 -8.87
C VAL A 73 4.87 -4.68 -8.96
N VAL A 74 4.88 -5.59 -7.98
CA VAL A 74 5.80 -6.74 -7.91
C VAL A 74 5.07 -8.07 -8.03
N GLY A 75 3.74 -8.06 -7.87
CA GLY A 75 2.93 -9.25 -7.83
C GLY A 75 3.19 -10.09 -6.57
N MET A 76 2.29 -11.03 -6.29
CA MET A 76 2.49 -12.02 -5.24
C MET A 76 2.01 -13.38 -5.75
N ARG A 77 2.90 -14.39 -5.71
CA ARG A 77 2.54 -15.76 -6.09
C ARG A 77 1.58 -16.36 -5.08
N SER A 78 0.87 -17.42 -5.47
CA SER A 78 0.08 -18.20 -4.50
C SER A 78 0.98 -18.77 -3.42
N MET A 79 0.62 -18.53 -2.16
CA MET A 79 1.29 -19.08 -0.98
C MET A 79 0.35 -19.08 0.22
N THR A 80 0.70 -19.84 1.25
CA THR A 80 0.05 -19.76 2.56
C THR A 80 0.69 -18.65 3.36
N MET A 81 -0.12 -17.72 3.86
CA MET A 81 0.32 -16.66 4.77
C MET A 81 -0.57 -16.61 6.02
N PRO A 82 0.00 -16.25 7.18
CA PRO A 82 -0.79 -15.81 8.32
C PRO A 82 -1.39 -14.44 8.00
N PHE A 83 -2.67 -14.27 8.29
CA PHE A 83 -3.36 -13.00 8.17
C PHE A 83 -3.98 -12.64 9.52
N PRO A 84 -3.52 -11.55 10.16
CA PRO A 84 -4.24 -10.98 11.28
C PRO A 84 -5.65 -10.60 10.85
N VAL A 85 -6.63 -10.87 11.72
CA VAL A 85 -8.04 -10.54 11.47
C VAL A 85 -8.37 -9.27 12.25
N ALA A 86 -8.92 -8.26 11.58
CA ALA A 86 -9.28 -7.02 12.27
C ALA A 86 -10.45 -7.21 13.22
N ASP A 87 -10.49 -6.33 14.23
CA ASP A 87 -11.57 -6.29 15.21
C ASP A 87 -12.95 -6.21 14.53
N GLY A 88 -13.87 -7.05 14.99
CA GLY A 88 -15.24 -7.12 14.49
C GLY A 88 -15.43 -7.94 13.21
N VAL A 89 -14.37 -8.46 12.58
CA VAL A 89 -14.50 -9.39 11.46
C VAL A 89 -14.84 -10.79 11.99
N SER A 90 -16.03 -11.28 11.63
CA SER A 90 -16.50 -12.60 12.06
C SER A 90 -15.96 -13.71 11.15
N LEU A 91 -15.51 -14.80 11.77
CA LEU A 91 -15.15 -16.06 11.09
C LEU A 91 -16.23 -17.14 11.26
N ALA A 92 -17.42 -16.78 11.72
CA ALA A 92 -18.49 -17.74 11.96
C ALA A 92 -18.85 -18.51 10.69
N GLY A 93 -18.89 -19.84 10.77
CA GLY A 93 -19.22 -20.72 9.65
C GLY A 93 -18.07 -20.95 8.65
N ILE A 94 -16.87 -20.44 8.93
CA ILE A 94 -15.65 -20.71 8.17
C ILE A 94 -14.84 -21.80 8.88
N ALA A 95 -14.38 -22.80 8.14
CA ALA A 95 -13.55 -23.89 8.63
C ALA A 95 -12.33 -24.12 7.72
N PRO A 96 -11.28 -24.82 8.21
CA PRO A 96 -10.20 -25.29 7.36
C PRO A 96 -10.73 -26.10 6.16
N GLY A 97 -10.16 -25.87 4.98
CA GLY A 97 -10.59 -26.43 3.70
C GLY A 97 -11.63 -25.60 2.96
N ASP A 98 -12.26 -24.61 3.61
CA ASP A 98 -13.28 -23.79 2.93
C ASP A 98 -12.64 -22.83 1.92
N PRO A 99 -13.22 -22.73 0.70
CA PRO A 99 -12.90 -21.64 -0.20
C PRO A 99 -13.50 -20.35 0.34
N VAL A 100 -12.70 -19.29 0.34
CA VAL A 100 -13.10 -17.97 0.85
C VAL A 100 -12.72 -16.88 -0.15
N GLU A 101 -13.48 -15.79 -0.13
CA GLU A 101 -13.06 -14.51 -0.68
C GLU A 101 -12.92 -13.53 0.47
N PHE A 102 -11.79 -12.85 0.51
CA PHE A 102 -11.44 -11.94 1.59
C PHE A 102 -10.80 -10.68 1.05
N THR A 103 -10.97 -9.60 1.80
CA THR A 103 -10.30 -8.33 1.57
C THR A 103 -9.30 -8.10 2.68
N PHE A 104 -8.06 -7.79 2.35
CA PHE A 104 -7.06 -7.35 3.31
C PHE A 104 -6.49 -5.99 2.92
N ALA A 105 -6.11 -5.21 3.93
CA ALA A 105 -5.48 -3.91 3.76
C ALA A 105 -4.02 -3.99 4.20
N ILE A 106 -3.12 -3.30 3.50
CA ILE A 106 -1.72 -3.13 3.87
C ILE A 106 -1.46 -1.67 4.16
N THR A 107 -0.84 -1.42 5.31
CA THR A 107 -0.31 -0.11 5.67
C THR A 107 1.21 -0.20 5.62
N TRP A 108 1.83 0.59 4.74
CA TRP A 108 3.29 0.64 4.61
C TRP A 108 3.95 1.63 5.56
N LYS A 109 3.18 2.56 6.15
CA LYS A 109 3.67 3.53 7.14
C LYS A 109 3.54 3.01 8.56
N ALA A 110 4.42 3.45 9.45
CA ALA A 110 4.50 2.97 10.82
C ALA A 110 3.18 3.17 11.62
N PRO A 111 2.69 2.14 12.34
CA PRO A 111 3.19 0.76 12.30
C PRO A 111 2.81 0.07 10.98
N ALA A 112 3.81 -0.46 10.27
CA ALA A 112 3.58 -1.21 9.05
C ALA A 112 2.91 -2.54 9.39
N GLY A 113 1.97 -2.97 8.56
CA GLY A 113 1.23 -4.20 8.81
C GLY A 113 0.12 -4.44 7.81
N TYR A 114 -0.54 -5.58 7.96
CA TYR A 114 -1.66 -5.96 7.13
C TYR A 114 -2.69 -6.75 7.95
N GLN A 115 -3.94 -6.68 7.53
CA GLN A 115 -5.04 -7.33 8.24
C GLN A 115 -6.24 -7.56 7.31
N VAL A 116 -6.97 -8.63 7.58
CA VAL A 116 -8.23 -8.95 6.90
C VAL A 116 -9.33 -8.04 7.40
N MET A 117 -9.96 -7.32 6.48
CA MET A 117 -11.06 -6.37 6.71
C MET A 117 -12.43 -6.99 6.48
N ARG A 118 -12.51 -7.97 5.59
CA ARG A 118 -13.73 -8.70 5.26
C ARG A 118 -13.35 -10.09 4.83
N ILE A 119 -14.18 -11.07 5.17
CA ILE A 119 -14.05 -12.43 4.68
C ILE A 119 -15.43 -13.06 4.63
N HIS A 120 -15.68 -13.87 3.61
CA HIS A 120 -16.85 -14.71 3.55
C HIS A 120 -16.52 -16.03 2.88
N LYS A 121 -17.27 -17.06 3.28
CA LYS A 121 -17.20 -18.38 2.67
C LYS A 121 -17.81 -18.34 1.27
N LEU A 122 -17.11 -18.92 0.31
CA LEU A 122 -17.63 -19.16 -1.03
C LEU A 122 -18.43 -20.48 -1.06
N PRO A 123 -19.30 -20.69 -2.07
CA PRO A 123 -20.02 -21.95 -2.22
C PRO A 123 -19.10 -23.17 -2.22
N ALA A 124 -19.59 -24.29 -1.66
CA ALA A 124 -18.85 -25.55 -1.67
C ALA A 124 -18.51 -25.97 -3.10
N GLY A 125 -17.31 -26.52 -3.30
CA GLY A 125 -16.82 -26.92 -4.63
C GLY A 125 -16.28 -25.77 -5.49
N THR A 126 -16.23 -24.53 -4.97
CA THR A 126 -15.55 -23.42 -5.67
C THR A 126 -14.06 -23.74 -5.82
N THR A 127 -13.60 -23.84 -7.07
CA THR A 127 -12.18 -23.99 -7.39
C THR A 127 -11.47 -22.63 -7.25
N VAL A 128 -10.37 -22.62 -6.50
CA VAL A 128 -9.43 -21.49 -6.43
C VAL A 128 -8.23 -21.79 -7.33
N ASP A 129 -7.92 -20.89 -8.26
CA ASP A 129 -6.73 -21.03 -9.10
C ASP A 129 -5.48 -20.59 -8.33
N PHE A 130 -4.51 -21.50 -8.22
CA PHE A 130 -3.23 -21.27 -7.56
C PHE A 130 -2.06 -21.21 -8.55
N ALA A 131 -2.30 -21.39 -9.85
CA ALA A 131 -1.26 -21.31 -10.86
C ALA A 131 -0.74 -19.88 -11.00
N SER A 132 0.57 -19.71 -11.00
CA SER A 132 1.21 -18.41 -11.28
C SER A 132 1.31 -18.26 -12.80
N HIS A 133 0.38 -17.52 -13.40
CA HIS A 133 0.43 -17.14 -14.82
C HIS A 133 1.31 -15.90 -15.02
#